data_AF-A0A7S1A2D6-F1
#
_entry.id   AF-A0A7S1A2D6-F1
#
_cell.length_a   1.000
_cell.length_b   1.000
_cell.length_c   1.000
_cell.angle_alpha   90.00
_cell.angle_beta   90.00
_cell.angle_gamma   90.00
#
_symmetry.space_group_name_H-M   'P 1'
#
loop_
_entity.id
_entity.type
_entity.pdbx_description
1 polymer ?
#
loop_
_entity_poly.entity_id
_entity_poly.type
_entity_poly.pdbx_seq_one_letter_code
_entity_poly.pdbx_strand_id
1 'polypeptide(L)'
;SSELSARRAVVTISCMGNCDSCASSRRKEAQHSLSDSVDVGSADDLKWAIFEAEELGLSTAAARQRYAEKAKHERQGPEKAQDMLRWAMSTQDGVILHTVIQEVTASSPENQHLAQARERLADHQLTTKLRINMCSRSRDSEGLARLLDRARQMGVPVSELLVAEQQLSSMLDFQSSTARRPVTAEFTVNSPPCKVP
;
A
#
# COMPACT_ATOMS: atom_id res chain seq x y z
N SER A 1 -60.97 -37.44 -22.94
CA SER A 1 -60.27 -37.69 -21.66
C SER A 1 -59.42 -36.48 -21.34
N SER A 2 -59.53 -35.73 -20.26
CA SER A 2 -60.46 -35.72 -19.13
C SER A 2 -60.33 -34.34 -18.47
N GLU A 3 -61.41 -33.90 -17.84
CA GLU A 3 -61.66 -32.57 -17.28
C GLU A 3 -60.68 -32.05 -16.21
N LEU A 4 -60.61 -30.71 -16.20
CA LEU A 4 -60.38 -29.80 -15.07
C LEU A 4 -60.69 -30.38 -13.68
N SER A 5 -59.77 -30.21 -12.73
CA SER A 5 -60.15 -30.01 -11.32
C SER A 5 -59.12 -29.18 -10.58
N ALA A 6 -59.39 -27.88 -10.50
CA ALA A 6 -58.74 -26.97 -9.59
C ALA A 6 -59.13 -27.34 -8.15
N ARG A 7 -58.16 -27.81 -7.35
CA ARG A 7 -58.29 -27.89 -5.90
C ARG A 7 -57.29 -26.94 -5.26
N ARG A 8 -57.75 -25.69 -5.05
CA ARG A 8 -57.18 -24.77 -4.06
C ARG A 8 -57.33 -25.44 -2.69
N ALA A 9 -56.22 -25.93 -2.14
CA ALA A 9 -56.17 -26.27 -0.73
C ALA A 9 -56.23 -24.97 0.07
N VAL A 10 -57.32 -24.80 0.81
CA VAL A 10 -57.46 -23.74 1.81
C VAL A 10 -56.39 -23.99 2.86
N VAL A 11 -55.38 -23.13 2.90
CA VAL A 11 -54.42 -23.07 4.01
C VAL A 11 -55.19 -22.59 5.22
N THR A 12 -55.67 -23.53 6.03
CA THR A 12 -56.06 -23.25 7.41
C THR A 12 -54.84 -22.66 8.12
N ILE A 13 -54.94 -21.39 8.48
CA ILE A 13 -54.04 -20.75 9.46
C ILE A 13 -54.33 -21.45 10.79
N SER A 14 -53.62 -22.55 11.03
CA SER A 14 -53.45 -23.07 12.37
C SER A 14 -52.53 -22.11 13.09
N CYS A 15 -53.10 -21.32 14.01
CA CYS A 15 -52.36 -20.65 15.07
C CYS A 15 -51.67 -21.71 15.92
N MET A 16 -50.54 -22.25 15.47
CA MET A 16 -49.68 -23.09 16.28
C MET A 16 -48.81 -22.16 17.13
N GLY A 17 -49.00 -22.27 18.44
CA GLY A 17 -48.38 -21.44 19.45
C GLY A 17 -46.86 -21.43 19.38
N ASN A 18 -46.29 -20.42 20.03
CA ASN A 18 -44.88 -20.29 20.34
C ASN A 18 -44.25 -21.65 20.70
N CYS A 19 -43.63 -22.28 19.71
CA CYS A 19 -42.82 -23.46 19.90
C CYS A 19 -41.44 -22.99 20.35
N ASP A 20 -41.30 -22.72 21.65
CA ASP A 20 -40.00 -22.45 22.29
C ASP A 20 -38.95 -23.53 21.97
N SER A 21 -39.39 -24.75 21.63
CA SER A 21 -38.51 -25.84 21.16
C SER A 21 -37.91 -25.60 19.76
N CYS A 22 -38.64 -24.98 18.83
CA CYS A 22 -38.12 -24.66 17.48
C CYS A 22 -37.17 -23.46 17.52
N ALA A 23 -37.50 -22.44 18.31
CA ALA A 23 -36.62 -21.30 18.57
C ALA A 23 -35.34 -21.73 19.31
N SER A 24 -35.45 -22.67 20.26
CA SER A 24 -34.30 -23.24 20.98
C SER A 24 -33.42 -24.11 20.07
N SER A 25 -33.99 -24.95 19.19
CA SER A 25 -33.22 -25.78 18.24
C SER A 25 -32.40 -24.91 17.30
N ARG A 26 -33.02 -23.90 16.68
CA ARG A 26 -32.32 -22.96 15.79
C ARG A 26 -31.20 -22.21 16.49
N ARG A 27 -31.40 -21.82 17.76
CA ARG A 27 -30.34 -21.20 18.57
C ARG A 27 -29.15 -22.15 18.81
N LYS A 28 -29.41 -23.43 19.06
CA LYS A 28 -28.36 -24.45 19.25
C LYS A 28 -27.60 -24.73 17.95
N GLU A 29 -28.31 -24.83 16.84
CA GLU A 29 -27.72 -25.02 15.50
C GLU A 29 -26.82 -23.84 15.13
N ALA A 30 -27.28 -22.60 15.32
CA ALA A 30 -26.46 -21.41 15.08
C ALA A 30 -25.26 -21.32 16.03
N GLN A 31 -25.41 -21.73 17.29
CA GLN A 31 -24.29 -21.80 18.23
C GLN A 31 -23.23 -22.83 17.80
N HIS A 32 -23.65 -23.99 17.28
CA HIS A 32 -22.73 -25.00 16.76
C HIS A 32 -22.03 -24.52 15.48
N SER A 33 -22.79 -23.97 14.53
CA SER A 33 -22.25 -23.38 13.29
C SER A 33 -21.23 -22.27 13.57
N LEU A 34 -21.50 -21.42 14.57
CA LEU A 34 -20.57 -20.39 15.02
C LEU A 34 -19.29 -20.98 15.60
N SER A 35 -19.40 -22.01 16.45
CA SER A 35 -18.24 -22.70 17.02
C SER A 35 -17.38 -23.34 15.93
N ASP A 36 -18.00 -24.06 15.01
CA ASP A 36 -17.32 -24.76 13.92
C ASP A 36 -16.62 -23.78 12.97
N SER A 37 -17.25 -22.64 12.69
CA SER A 37 -16.67 -21.58 11.85
C SER A 37 -15.52 -20.84 12.54
N VAL A 38 -15.55 -20.71 13.87
CA VAL A 38 -14.44 -20.15 14.65
C VAL A 38 -13.20 -21.04 14.51
N ASP A 39 -13.36 -22.36 14.54
CA ASP A 39 -12.23 -23.29 14.56
C ASP A 39 -11.74 -23.66 13.16
N VAL A 40 -12.63 -23.94 12.20
CA VAL A 40 -12.28 -24.58 10.91
C VAL A 40 -12.59 -23.70 9.69
N GLY A 41 -13.60 -22.82 9.77
CA GLY A 41 -14.09 -22.04 8.62
C GLY A 41 -13.17 -20.91 8.15
N SER A 42 -13.40 -20.41 6.93
CA SER A 42 -12.78 -19.18 6.42
C SER A 42 -13.29 -17.93 7.16
N ALA A 43 -12.63 -16.78 7.01
CA ALA A 43 -13.12 -15.55 7.62
C ALA A 43 -14.53 -15.17 7.11
N ASP A 44 -14.84 -15.45 5.85
CA ASP A 44 -16.16 -15.17 5.27
C ASP A 44 -17.25 -16.10 5.84
N ASP A 45 -16.95 -17.37 6.06
CA ASP A 45 -17.88 -18.32 6.71
C ASP A 45 -18.17 -17.89 8.15
N LEU A 46 -17.13 -17.50 8.89
CA LEU A 46 -17.27 -17.00 10.26
C LEU A 46 -18.09 -15.69 10.31
N LYS A 47 -17.95 -14.82 9.31
CA LYS A 47 -18.76 -13.60 9.21
C LYS A 47 -20.25 -13.91 9.06
N TRP A 48 -20.59 -14.89 8.21
CA TRP A 48 -21.98 -15.33 8.04
C TRP A 48 -22.53 -16.01 9.30
N ALA A 49 -21.74 -16.85 9.96
CA ALA A 49 -22.15 -17.49 11.21
C ALA A 49 -22.37 -16.48 12.35
N ILE A 50 -21.55 -15.42 12.43
CA ILE A 50 -21.73 -14.30 13.38
C ILE A 50 -23.06 -13.58 13.11
N PHE A 51 -23.37 -13.30 11.85
CA PHE A 51 -24.63 -12.65 11.47
C PHE A 51 -25.85 -13.48 11.89
N GLU A 52 -25.85 -14.78 11.59
CA GLU A 52 -26.94 -15.69 11.96
C GLU A 52 -27.11 -15.81 13.48
N ALA A 53 -26.00 -15.88 14.23
CA ALA A 53 -26.01 -15.92 15.69
C ALA A 53 -26.58 -14.63 16.31
N GLU A 54 -26.29 -13.46 15.72
CA GLU A 54 -26.80 -12.16 16.17
C GLU A 54 -28.30 -12.00 15.96
N GLU A 55 -28.83 -12.45 14.81
CA GLU A 55 -30.27 -12.44 14.55
C GLU A 55 -31.04 -13.29 15.58
N LEU A 56 -30.39 -14.30 16.14
CA LEU A 56 -30.95 -15.19 17.16
C LEU A 56 -30.65 -14.75 18.61
N GLY A 57 -29.98 -13.60 18.79
CA GLY A 57 -29.68 -13.00 20.09
C GLY A 57 -28.54 -13.69 20.86
N LEU A 58 -27.66 -14.41 20.18
CA LEU A 58 -26.48 -15.05 20.79
C LEU A 58 -25.34 -14.05 20.97
N SER A 59 -24.48 -14.30 21.97
CA SER A 59 -23.28 -13.49 22.19
C SER A 59 -22.20 -13.82 21.17
N THR A 60 -21.81 -12.84 20.36
CA THR A 60 -20.81 -13.00 19.28
C THR A 60 -19.50 -12.26 19.54
N ALA A 61 -19.32 -11.64 20.71
CA ALA A 61 -18.15 -10.79 20.99
C ALA A 61 -16.81 -11.53 20.79
N ALA A 62 -16.70 -12.77 21.29
CA ALA A 62 -15.50 -13.59 21.12
C ALA A 62 -15.30 -14.02 19.66
N ALA A 63 -16.38 -14.38 18.95
CA ALA A 63 -16.32 -14.76 17.54
C ALA A 63 -15.91 -13.60 16.64
N ARG A 64 -16.38 -12.37 16.93
CA ARG A 64 -15.96 -11.14 16.23
C ARG A 64 -14.47 -10.86 16.41
N GLN A 65 -13.92 -11.10 17.60
CA GLN A 65 -12.47 -10.99 17.82
C GLN A 65 -11.70 -12.03 16.99
N ARG A 66 -12.17 -13.28 16.96
CA ARG A 66 -11.57 -14.34 16.12
C ARG A 66 -11.67 -14.04 14.63
N TYR A 67 -12.78 -13.46 14.16
CA TYR A 67 -12.91 -12.97 12.80
C TYR A 67 -11.88 -11.89 12.48
N ALA A 68 -11.67 -10.92 13.37
CA ALA A 68 -10.65 -9.89 13.17
C ALA A 68 -9.24 -10.49 13.06
N GLU A 69 -8.93 -11.51 13.86
CA GLU A 69 -7.67 -12.26 13.79
C GLU A 69 -7.54 -13.05 12.48
N LYS A 70 -8.56 -13.83 12.09
CA LYS A 70 -8.57 -14.61 10.84
C LYS A 70 -8.49 -13.71 9.61
N ALA A 71 -9.30 -12.65 9.54
CA ALA A 71 -9.28 -11.68 8.46
C ALA A 71 -7.91 -10.96 8.35
N LYS A 72 -7.22 -10.74 9.48
CA LYS A 72 -5.85 -10.21 9.46
C LYS A 72 -4.86 -11.22 8.88
N HIS A 73 -4.95 -12.50 9.28
CA HIS A 73 -4.08 -13.57 8.77
C HIS A 73 -4.28 -13.83 7.28
N GLU A 74 -5.53 -13.89 6.81
CA GLU A 74 -5.83 -14.05 5.37
C GLU A 74 -5.30 -12.87 4.54
N ARG A 75 -5.41 -11.64 5.08
CA ARG A 75 -4.83 -10.46 4.43
C ARG A 75 -3.29 -10.47 4.41
N GLN A 76 -2.64 -11.25 5.27
CA GLN A 76 -1.20 -11.37 5.41
C GLN A 76 -0.68 -12.74 4.94
N GLY A 77 -1.52 -13.51 4.24
CA GLY A 77 -1.18 -14.86 3.80
C GLY A 77 -0.02 -14.89 2.79
N PRO A 78 0.69 -16.03 2.68
CA PRO A 78 1.84 -16.18 1.80
C PRO A 78 1.50 -16.00 0.31
N GLU A 79 0.30 -16.43 -0.12
CA GLU A 79 -0.18 -16.22 -1.50
C GLU A 79 -0.35 -14.74 -1.81
N LYS A 80 -0.87 -13.97 -0.85
CA LYS A 80 -1.03 -12.53 -1.00
C LYS A 80 0.32 -11.82 -1.03
N ALA A 81 1.31 -12.28 -0.26
CA ALA A 81 2.68 -11.78 -0.36
C ALA A 81 3.29 -12.00 -1.75
N GLN A 82 3.03 -13.17 -2.36
CA GLN A 82 3.43 -13.45 -3.75
C GLN A 82 2.73 -12.53 -4.75
N ASP A 83 1.42 -12.30 -4.61
CA ASP A 83 0.67 -11.41 -5.50
C ASP A 83 1.12 -9.95 -5.37
N MET A 84 1.41 -9.49 -4.15
CA MET A 84 2.00 -8.17 -3.92
C MET A 84 3.35 -8.02 -4.63
N LEU A 85 4.24 -9.01 -4.54
CA LEU A 85 5.53 -8.98 -5.25
C LEU A 85 5.33 -8.98 -6.77
N ARG A 86 4.42 -9.80 -7.29
CA ARG A 86 4.11 -9.85 -8.72
C ARG A 86 3.58 -8.50 -9.23
N TRP A 87 2.64 -7.92 -8.50
CA TRP A 87 2.12 -6.59 -8.79
C TRP A 87 3.22 -5.54 -8.74
N ALA A 88 4.03 -5.52 -7.68
CA ALA A 88 5.09 -4.54 -7.52
C ALA A 88 6.12 -4.60 -8.66
N MET A 89 6.55 -5.80 -9.06
CA MET A 89 7.43 -5.98 -10.22
C MET A 89 6.82 -5.48 -11.54
N SER A 90 5.49 -5.40 -11.66
CA SER A 90 4.81 -4.89 -12.86
C SER A 90 4.74 -3.35 -12.92
N THR A 91 4.81 -2.66 -11.78
CA THR A 91 4.55 -1.20 -11.69
C THR A 91 5.66 -0.32 -12.28
N GLN A 92 6.81 -0.89 -12.67
CA GLN A 92 8.00 -0.16 -13.13
C GLN A 92 8.49 0.93 -12.15
N ASP A 93 8.03 0.91 -10.90
CA ASP A 93 8.41 1.85 -9.86
C ASP A 93 9.26 1.16 -8.81
N GLY A 94 10.55 1.48 -8.80
CA GLY A 94 11.49 0.95 -7.82
C GLY A 94 11.18 1.32 -6.36
N VAL A 95 10.47 2.43 -6.10
CA VAL A 95 10.10 2.83 -4.72
C VAL A 95 8.99 1.91 -4.18
N ILE A 96 7.98 1.66 -5.02
CA ILE A 96 6.91 0.72 -4.70
C ILE A 96 7.50 -0.67 -4.50
N LEU A 97 8.38 -1.11 -5.42
CA LEU A 97 9.04 -2.40 -5.32
C LEU A 97 9.87 -2.54 -4.04
N HIS A 98 10.65 -1.51 -3.67
CA HIS A 98 11.41 -1.51 -2.43
C HIS A 98 10.50 -1.67 -1.20
N THR A 99 9.41 -0.90 -1.15
CA THR A 99 8.45 -0.92 -0.04
C THR A 99 7.80 -2.30 0.11
N VAL A 100 7.36 -2.90 -0.99
CA VAL A 100 6.76 -4.24 -0.99
C VAL A 100 7.79 -5.32 -0.61
N ILE A 101 9.04 -5.20 -1.05
CA ILE A 101 10.12 -6.11 -0.62
C ILE A 101 10.32 -6.04 0.89
N GLN A 102 10.32 -4.85 1.50
CA GLN A 102 10.45 -4.71 2.95
C GLN A 102 9.27 -5.36 3.69
N GLU A 103 8.04 -5.10 3.24
CA GLU A 103 6.83 -5.67 3.83
C GLU A 103 6.80 -7.20 3.72
N VAL A 104 7.11 -7.75 2.55
CA VAL A 104 7.15 -9.20 2.34
C VAL A 104 8.32 -9.86 3.05
N THR A 105 9.47 -9.20 3.14
CA THR A 105 10.60 -9.72 3.94
C THR A 105 10.23 -9.80 5.43
N ALA A 106 9.45 -8.85 5.94
CA ALA A 106 9.02 -8.85 7.34
C ALA A 106 7.93 -9.90 7.65
N SER A 107 7.04 -10.18 6.69
CA SER A 107 5.89 -11.09 6.88
C SER A 107 6.16 -12.52 6.40
N SER A 108 6.94 -12.70 5.32
CA SER A 108 7.22 -13.99 4.68
C SER A 108 8.64 -14.01 4.08
N PRO A 109 9.69 -14.12 4.92
CA PRO A 109 11.08 -14.04 4.48
C PRO A 109 11.51 -15.20 3.57
N GLU A 110 10.80 -16.32 3.62
CA GLU A 110 11.08 -17.53 2.82
C GLU A 110 10.42 -17.50 1.44
N ASN A 111 9.74 -16.40 1.06
CA ASN A 111 9.05 -16.30 -0.21
C ASN A 111 10.05 -16.36 -1.39
N GLN A 112 9.84 -17.31 -2.29
CA GLN A 112 10.73 -17.59 -3.43
C GLN A 112 10.88 -16.41 -4.41
N HIS A 113 9.88 -15.53 -4.49
CA HIS A 113 9.91 -14.38 -5.39
C HIS A 113 10.73 -13.19 -4.88
N LEU A 114 11.17 -13.20 -3.62
CA LEU A 114 11.98 -12.12 -3.04
C LEU A 114 13.32 -11.95 -3.77
N ALA A 115 13.96 -13.04 -4.20
CA ALA A 115 15.21 -12.99 -4.93
C ALA A 115 15.06 -12.24 -6.26
N GLN A 116 14.04 -12.60 -7.04
CA GLN A 116 13.71 -11.96 -8.31
C GLN A 116 13.33 -10.48 -8.13
N ALA A 117 12.55 -10.17 -7.09
CA ALA A 117 12.16 -8.79 -6.79
C ALA A 117 13.37 -7.92 -6.42
N ARG A 118 14.33 -8.46 -5.66
CA ARG A 118 15.58 -7.76 -5.31
C ARG A 118 16.47 -7.50 -6.51
N GLU A 119 16.55 -8.45 -7.45
CA GLU A 119 17.26 -8.26 -8.72
C GLU A 119 16.64 -7.12 -9.54
N ARG A 120 15.30 -7.13 -9.70
CA ARG A 120 14.58 -6.04 -10.36
C ARG A 120 14.76 -4.69 -9.67
N LEU A 121 14.78 -4.67 -8.34
CA LEU A 121 15.06 -3.46 -7.59
C LEU A 121 16.48 -2.95 -7.87
N ALA A 122 17.48 -3.83 -7.96
CA ALA A 122 18.84 -3.46 -8.29
C ALA A 122 18.94 -2.81 -9.69
N ASP A 123 18.19 -3.31 -10.68
CA ASP A 123 18.11 -2.69 -12.02
C ASP A 123 17.52 -1.27 -11.96
N HIS A 124 16.47 -1.07 -11.17
CA HIS A 124 15.88 0.26 -10.95
C HIS A 124 16.87 1.20 -10.27
N GLN A 125 17.54 0.75 -9.22
CA GLN A 125 18.56 1.52 -8.51
C GLN A 125 19.72 1.90 -9.44
N LEU A 126 20.21 0.95 -10.26
CA LEU A 126 21.27 1.20 -11.24
C LEU A 126 20.84 2.26 -12.26
N THR A 127 19.64 2.14 -12.81
CA THR A 127 19.06 3.10 -13.76
C THR A 127 19.00 4.51 -13.15
N THR A 128 18.55 4.62 -11.89
CA THR A 128 18.52 5.91 -11.18
C THR A 128 19.92 6.46 -10.93
N LYS A 129 20.90 5.64 -10.54
CA LYS A 129 22.30 6.05 -10.36
C LYS A 129 22.89 6.60 -11.66
N LEU A 130 22.61 5.97 -12.81
CA LEU A 130 23.02 6.48 -14.12
C LEU A 130 22.41 7.85 -14.41
N ARG A 131 21.12 8.03 -14.13
CA ARG A 131 20.44 9.33 -14.30
C ARG A 131 21.00 10.42 -13.39
N ILE A 132 21.34 10.08 -12.14
CA ILE A 132 22.01 10.98 -11.19
C ILE A 132 23.34 11.47 -11.80
N ASN A 133 24.14 10.56 -12.35
CA ASN A 133 25.41 10.92 -12.99
C ASN A 133 25.20 11.87 -14.18
N MET A 134 24.18 11.61 -15.00
CA MET A 134 23.84 12.51 -16.13
C MET A 134 23.39 13.90 -15.66
N CYS A 135 22.50 14.00 -14.66
CA CYS A 135 22.03 15.28 -14.12
C CYS A 135 23.15 16.09 -13.47
N SER A 136 24.10 15.40 -12.81
CA SER A 136 25.31 16.02 -12.27
C SER A 136 26.15 16.68 -13.38
N ARG A 137 26.34 15.98 -14.51
CA ARG A 137 27.09 16.51 -15.66
C ARG A 137 26.37 17.67 -16.35
N SER A 138 25.05 17.59 -16.49
CA SER A 138 24.23 18.63 -17.12
C SER A 138 23.99 19.85 -16.22
N ARG A 139 24.46 19.81 -14.97
CA ARG A 139 24.24 20.85 -13.95
C ARG A 139 22.76 21.18 -13.72
N ASP A 140 21.88 20.18 -13.81
CA ASP A 140 20.48 20.32 -13.45
C ASP A 140 20.29 20.04 -11.95
N SER A 141 20.30 21.10 -11.12
CA SER A 141 20.19 20.99 -9.66
C SER A 141 18.85 20.42 -9.22
N GLU A 142 17.75 20.81 -9.87
CA GLU A 142 16.40 20.38 -9.49
C GLU A 142 16.15 18.92 -9.89
N GLY A 143 16.60 18.51 -11.08
CA GLY A 143 16.57 17.12 -11.50
C GLY A 143 17.42 16.23 -10.61
N LEU A 144 18.63 16.69 -10.26
CA LEU A 144 19.54 15.96 -9.38
C LEU A 144 18.96 15.77 -7.97
N ALA A 145 18.38 16.81 -7.37
CA ALA A 145 17.73 16.72 -6.05
C ALA A 145 16.59 15.68 -6.04
N ARG A 146 15.69 15.74 -7.02
CA ARG A 146 14.57 14.79 -7.14
C ARG A 146 15.04 13.34 -7.32
N LEU A 147 16.11 13.12 -8.09
CA LEU A 147 16.65 11.77 -8.29
C LEU A 147 17.35 11.24 -7.05
N LEU A 148 18.04 12.08 -6.29
CA LEU A 148 18.65 11.71 -5.00
C LEU A 148 17.57 11.30 -3.99
N ASP A 149 16.50 12.07 -3.87
CA ASP A 149 15.38 11.73 -2.99
C ASP A 149 14.75 10.39 -3.37
N ARG A 150 14.53 10.17 -4.68
CA ARG A 150 14.02 8.88 -5.18
C ARG A 150 14.98 7.73 -4.89
N ALA A 151 16.29 7.93 -5.05
CA ALA A 151 17.30 6.91 -4.75
C ALA A 151 17.28 6.51 -3.27
N ARG A 152 17.12 7.47 -2.35
CA ARG A 152 16.97 7.19 -0.91
C ARG A 152 15.70 6.38 -0.63
N GLN A 153 14.59 6.73 -1.26
CA GLN A 153 13.33 5.99 -1.12
C GLN A 153 13.39 4.55 -1.68
N MET A 154 14.26 4.28 -2.65
CA MET A 154 14.53 2.93 -3.15
C MET A 154 15.54 2.14 -2.31
N GLY A 155 16.03 2.72 -1.21
CA GLY A 155 17.00 2.06 -0.32
C GLY A 155 18.43 2.04 -0.84
N VAL A 156 18.82 2.98 -1.72
CA VAL A 156 20.22 3.12 -2.13
C VAL A 156 21.05 3.60 -0.93
N PRO A 157 22.20 2.95 -0.62
CA PRO A 157 23.05 3.36 0.50
C PRO A 157 23.51 4.81 0.38
N VAL A 158 23.49 5.55 1.49
CA VAL A 158 23.92 6.96 1.54
C VAL A 158 25.37 7.14 1.10
N SER A 159 26.24 6.17 1.40
CA SER A 159 27.64 6.18 0.96
C SER A 159 27.80 6.26 -0.56
N GLU A 160 26.86 5.69 -1.32
CA GLU A 160 26.87 5.75 -2.79
C GLU A 160 26.30 7.07 -3.33
N LEU A 161 25.49 7.79 -2.55
CA LEU A 161 24.86 9.05 -2.95
C LEU A 161 25.71 10.28 -2.58
N LEU A 162 26.63 10.14 -1.62
CA LEU A 162 27.39 11.22 -1.01
C LEU A 162 28.12 12.12 -2.01
N VAL A 163 28.73 11.54 -3.06
CA VAL A 163 29.42 12.31 -4.11
C VAL A 163 28.44 13.20 -4.87
N ALA A 164 27.27 12.68 -5.22
CA ALA A 164 26.25 13.42 -5.95
C ALA A 164 25.58 14.48 -5.06
N GLU A 165 25.44 14.22 -3.76
CA GLU A 165 24.97 15.21 -2.77
C GLU A 165 25.93 16.39 -2.65
N GLN A 166 27.25 16.14 -2.56
CA GLN A 166 28.26 17.21 -2.54
C GLN A 166 28.24 18.07 -3.80
N GLN A 167 28.04 17.44 -4.96
CA GLN A 167 27.89 18.14 -6.23
C GLN A 167 26.64 19.02 -6.25
N LEU A 168 25.51 18.51 -5.75
CA LEU A 168 24.29 19.29 -5.61
C LEU A 168 24.50 20.50 -4.70
N SER A 169 25.11 20.33 -3.53
CA SER A 169 25.42 21.44 -2.61
C SER A 169 26.26 22.52 -3.29
N SER A 170 27.32 22.12 -4.00
CA SER A 170 28.19 23.04 -4.73
C SER A 170 27.42 23.85 -5.81
N MET A 171 26.46 23.22 -6.49
CA MET A 171 25.64 23.88 -7.51
C MET A 171 24.66 24.88 -6.89
N LEU A 172 24.06 24.55 -5.74
CA LEU A 172 23.15 25.45 -5.01
C LEU A 172 23.90 26.66 -4.43
N ASP A 173 25.11 26.44 -3.90
CA ASP A 173 25.98 27.51 -3.38
C ASP A 173 26.38 28.50 -4.49
N PHE A 174 26.67 27.99 -5.69
CA PHE A 174 26.97 28.84 -6.85
C PHE A 174 25.77 29.70 -7.25
N GLN A 175 24.56 29.12 -7.31
CA GLN A 175 23.33 29.85 -7.67
C GLN A 175 22.98 30.94 -6.64
N SER A 176 23.14 30.63 -5.35
CA SER A 176 22.89 31.60 -4.28
C SER A 176 23.91 32.75 -4.27
N SER A 177 25.16 32.48 -4.68
CA SER A 177 26.23 33.48 -4.79
C SER A 177 26.06 34.41 -5.99
N THR A 178 25.61 33.91 -7.14
CA THR A 178 25.29 34.76 -8.31
C THR A 178 24.05 35.62 -8.10
N ALA A 179 23.04 35.13 -7.37
CA ALA A 179 21.84 35.91 -7.05
C ALA A 179 22.12 37.08 -6.08
N ARG A 180 23.22 37.05 -5.33
CA ARG A 180 23.59 38.07 -4.31
C ARG A 180 24.59 39.12 -4.78
N ARG A 181 24.86 39.28 -6.07
CA ARG A 181 25.60 40.47 -6.53
C ARG A 181 24.63 41.66 -6.61
N PRO A 182 24.65 42.62 -5.66
CA PRO A 182 24.02 43.90 -5.92
C PRO A 182 24.71 44.51 -7.13
N VAL A 183 23.95 44.82 -8.17
CA VAL A 183 24.41 45.67 -9.27
C VAL A 183 24.50 47.10 -8.73
N THR A 184 25.50 47.37 -7.90
CA THR A 184 25.99 48.73 -7.69
C THR A 184 27.19 48.90 -8.59
N ALA A 185 26.92 48.94 -9.90
CA ALA A 185 27.83 49.58 -10.83
C ALA A 185 27.74 51.08 -10.55
N GLU A 186 28.55 51.59 -9.63
CA GLU A 186 28.85 53.02 -9.57
C GLU A 186 29.55 53.38 -10.87
N PHE A 187 28.75 53.87 -11.82
CA PHE A 187 29.23 54.43 -13.07
C PHE A 187 29.74 55.85 -12.75
N THR A 188 30.93 55.95 -12.16
CA THR A 188 31.62 57.24 -12.05
C THR A 188 32.07 57.67 -13.45
N VAL A 189 31.23 58.47 -14.11
CA VAL A 189 31.58 59.23 -15.31
C VAL A 189 32.59 60.30 -14.90
N ASN A 190 33.88 60.01 -15.05
CA ASN A 190 34.91 61.05 -15.05
C ASN A 190 34.81 61.83 -16.36
N SER A 191 34.00 62.89 -16.37
CA SER A 191 34.01 63.89 -17.44
C SER A 191 35.26 64.77 -17.29
N PRO A 192 36.14 64.85 -18.30
CA PRO A 192 37.25 65.80 -18.28
C PRO A 192 36.75 67.24 -18.53
N PRO A 193 37.35 68.27 -17.91
CA PRO A 193 36.99 69.65 -18.16
C PRO A 193 37.51 70.11 -19.52
N CYS A 194 36.59 70.42 -20.45
CA CYS A 194 36.91 71.11 -21.69
C CYS A 194 37.43 72.53 -21.37
N LYS A 195 38.70 72.80 -21.70
CA LYS A 195 39.21 74.17 -21.80
C LYS A 195 38.78 74.76 -23.14
N VAL A 196 38.09 75.88 -23.11
CA VAL A 196 37.73 76.69 -24.29
C VAL A 196 38.76 77.82 -24.42
N PRO A 197 39.28 78.12 -25.62
CA PRO A 197 40.18 79.26 -25.85
C PRO A 197 39.49 80.62 -25.75
#